data_AF-Q5ART5-F1
#
_entry.id   AF-Q5ART5-F1
#
_cell.length_a   1.000
_cell.length_b   1.000
_cell.length_c   1.000
_cell.angle_alpha   90.00
_cell.angle_beta   90.00
_cell.angle_gamma   90.00
#
_symmetry.space_group_name_H-M   'P 1'
#
loop_
_entity.id
_entity.type
_entity.pdbx_description
1 polymer ?
#
loop_
_entity_poly.entity_id
_entity_poly.type
_entity_poly.pdbx_seq_one_letter_code
_entity_poly.pdbx_strand_id
1 'polypeptide(L)'
;MASTSTENGPEKASATATIALNEPPAPAPAPSHPAKEGGLRGWLQVLSTLFILFNIWGLAFAFGSFQSFYVLDFLPSTSTSAISWTGTIQSWLLIMGGLVSGPLFDLGYYVHLISIGSFLSVFGIMMLSLATKYYQILLSQGICAGLGFGLLYIPSLTIVSRTFVRKRALALGIATAGAPAGGVIYTLMFEQLLPRAGFAWTVRIIGFVMLGLFIAAGVMVSFTADTAKPSQARRPAVGKRQLFDTAALKDLPFWSYTLANFFLYLGYMSPFYYIPIYAETKLHTSRSMGLYILIISQASSIIGRVVTTAVAHYFGAMVPWIITGIASGVLCMAWISATTLARFILFAAFYGILLPEP
;
A
#
# COMPACT_ATOMS: atom_id res chain seq x y z
N MET A 1 52.20 19.25 -82.24
CA MET A 1 51.24 18.13 -82.28
C MET A 1 50.45 18.21 -80.97
N ALA A 2 49.25 18.80 -80.98
CA ALA A 2 47.97 18.10 -81.15
C ALA A 2 47.76 17.08 -80.01
N SER A 3 46.68 17.06 -79.21
CA SER A 3 45.33 17.62 -79.33
C SER A 3 44.51 17.32 -78.05
N THR A 4 43.42 18.08 -77.85
CA THR A 4 42.08 17.68 -77.35
C THR A 4 41.84 17.17 -75.90
N SER A 5 41.30 18.06 -75.06
CA SER A 5 39.93 18.10 -74.46
C SER A 5 39.08 16.84 -74.18
N THR A 6 38.21 16.98 -73.15
CA THR A 6 36.97 16.24 -72.76
C THR A 6 37.18 14.97 -71.89
N GLU A 7 36.42 14.62 -70.83
CA GLU A 7 35.14 15.09 -70.25
C GLU A 7 34.90 14.42 -68.87
N ASN A 8 34.10 15.07 -68.01
CA ASN A 8 33.09 14.55 -67.05
C ASN A 8 33.43 13.70 -65.79
N GLY A 9 33.18 14.30 -64.62
CA GLY A 9 32.18 13.81 -63.63
C GLY A 9 32.62 12.82 -62.54
N PRO A 10 32.03 12.85 -61.32
CA PRO A 10 32.75 12.52 -60.09
C PRO A 10 32.50 11.11 -59.55
N GLU A 11 33.56 10.43 -59.09
CA GLU A 11 33.46 9.20 -58.31
C GLU A 11 33.78 9.48 -56.83
N LYS A 12 32.76 9.38 -55.98
CA LYS A 12 32.88 9.43 -54.52
C LYS A 12 33.53 8.13 -54.03
N ALA A 13 34.66 8.22 -53.32
CA ALA A 13 35.06 7.17 -52.39
C ALA A 13 35.99 7.68 -51.26
N SER A 14 35.43 7.65 -50.04
CA SER A 14 36.08 7.22 -48.80
C SER A 14 37.30 8.00 -48.28
N ALA A 15 37.02 9.02 -47.45
CA ALA A 15 37.98 9.50 -46.46
C ALA A 15 37.84 8.68 -45.17
N THR A 16 38.87 7.91 -44.86
CA THR A 16 39.04 7.13 -43.63
C THR A 16 39.11 8.07 -42.42
N ALA A 17 38.00 8.22 -41.69
CA ALA A 17 37.98 8.90 -40.40
C ALA A 17 38.50 7.96 -39.31
N THR A 18 39.66 8.32 -38.75
CA THR A 18 40.29 7.67 -37.61
C THR A 18 39.34 7.68 -36.41
N ILE A 19 38.95 6.49 -35.93
CA ILE A 19 38.14 6.31 -34.73
C ILE A 19 39.01 6.68 -33.53
N ALA A 20 38.79 7.86 -32.95
CA ALA A 20 39.27 8.18 -31.62
C ALA A 20 38.55 7.27 -30.62
N LEU A 21 39.27 6.32 -30.04
CA LEU A 21 38.78 5.47 -28.96
C LEU A 21 38.54 6.36 -27.73
N ASN A 22 37.26 6.54 -27.36
CA ASN A 22 36.87 7.18 -26.10
C ASN A 22 37.54 6.45 -24.92
N GLU A 23 38.29 7.18 -24.10
CA GLU A 23 38.75 6.69 -22.80
C GLU A 23 37.54 6.23 -21.96
N PRO A 24 37.65 5.12 -21.21
CA PRO A 24 36.61 4.69 -20.31
C PRO A 24 36.38 5.77 -19.23
N PRO A 25 35.12 6.09 -18.88
CA PRO A 25 34.83 7.09 -17.87
C PRO A 25 35.48 6.70 -16.54
N ALA A 26 36.15 7.68 -15.91
CA ALA A 26 36.83 7.51 -14.63
C ALA A 26 35.90 6.84 -13.59
N PRO A 27 36.42 5.92 -12.75
CA PRO A 27 35.61 5.22 -11.76
C PRO A 27 34.94 6.22 -10.83
N ALA A 28 33.61 6.10 -10.68
CA ALA A 28 32.82 6.97 -9.85
C ALA A 28 33.38 7.00 -8.41
N PRO A 29 33.50 8.19 -7.78
CA PRO A 29 33.97 8.26 -6.41
C PRO A 29 33.05 7.43 -5.51
N ALA A 30 33.69 6.60 -4.66
CA ALA A 30 33.05 5.68 -3.73
C ALA A 30 31.95 6.39 -2.92
N PRO A 31 30.82 5.71 -2.63
CA PRO A 31 29.74 6.30 -1.87
C PRO A 31 30.27 6.76 -0.50
N SER A 32 30.25 8.07 -0.28
CA SER A 32 30.48 8.70 1.02
C SER A 32 29.56 8.04 2.04
N HIS A 33 30.16 7.49 3.10
CA HIS A 33 29.59 6.82 4.27
C HIS A 33 28.05 6.59 4.27
N PRO A 34 27.58 5.33 4.38
CA PRO A 34 26.16 5.07 4.61
C PRO A 34 25.76 5.78 5.90
N ALA A 35 24.87 6.78 5.81
CA ALA A 35 24.22 7.37 6.97
C ALA A 35 23.76 6.20 7.86
N LYS A 36 24.22 6.16 9.12
CA LYS A 36 24.02 5.03 10.05
C LYS A 36 22.60 4.47 9.92
N GLU A 37 22.46 3.37 9.18
CA GLU A 37 21.16 2.75 8.95
C GLU A 37 20.53 2.39 10.29
N GLY A 38 19.27 2.76 10.50
CA GLY A 38 18.58 2.43 11.74
C GLY A 38 19.08 3.17 12.99
N GLY A 39 19.64 4.39 12.85
CA GLY A 39 19.66 5.34 13.97
C GLY A 39 18.22 5.71 14.40
N LEU A 40 18.06 6.41 15.53
CA LEU A 40 16.75 6.85 16.06
C LEU A 40 15.86 7.46 14.97
N ARG A 41 16.45 8.32 14.13
CA ARG A 41 15.82 8.96 12.96
C ARG A 41 15.21 7.96 11.97
N GLY A 42 15.93 6.89 11.62
CA GLY A 42 15.41 5.87 10.69
C GLY A 42 14.25 5.09 11.28
N TRP A 43 14.31 4.75 12.56
CA TRP A 43 13.21 4.04 13.24
C TRP A 43 11.99 4.94 13.49
N LEU A 44 12.18 6.25 13.70
CA LEU A 44 11.08 7.22 13.74
C LEU A 44 10.35 7.30 12.39
N GLN A 45 11.04 7.17 11.26
CA GLN A 45 10.38 7.07 9.96
C GLN A 45 9.59 5.77 9.80
N VAL A 46 10.12 4.64 10.28
CA VAL A 46 9.37 3.36 10.31
C VAL A 46 8.10 3.52 11.13
N LEU A 47 8.19 4.11 12.33
CA LEU A 47 7.05 4.35 13.20
C LEU A 47 6.04 5.33 12.58
N SER A 48 6.51 6.38 11.90
CA SER A 48 5.65 7.28 11.14
C SER A 48 4.88 6.55 10.05
N THR A 49 5.58 5.74 9.23
CA THR A 49 4.92 4.96 8.18
C THR A 49 3.97 3.94 8.77
N LEU A 50 4.29 3.35 9.92
CA LEU A 50 3.39 2.48 10.68
C LEU A 50 2.08 3.20 11.02
N PHE A 51 2.13 4.43 11.57
CA PHE A 51 0.92 5.21 11.87
C PHE A 51 0.13 5.61 10.63
N ILE A 52 0.81 5.94 9.53
CA ILE A 52 0.13 6.22 8.26
C ILE A 52 -0.61 4.97 7.76
N LEU A 53 0.06 3.82 7.72
CA LEU A 53 -0.53 2.56 7.25
C LEU A 53 -1.63 2.04 8.19
N PHE A 54 -1.48 2.25 9.50
CA PHE A 54 -2.52 2.00 10.49
C PHE A 54 -3.80 2.75 10.15
N ASN A 55 -3.69 4.02 9.75
CA ASN A 55 -4.86 4.80 9.37
C ASN A 55 -5.47 4.36 8.04
N ILE A 56 -4.67 4.35 6.96
CA ILE A 56 -5.22 4.23 5.61
C ILE A 56 -5.69 2.80 5.29
N TRP A 57 -4.90 1.79 5.65
CA TRP A 57 -5.25 0.39 5.42
C TRP A 57 -6.08 -0.17 6.57
N GLY A 58 -5.84 0.28 7.80
CA GLY A 58 -6.64 -0.16 8.94
C GLY A 58 -8.12 0.21 8.78
N LEU A 59 -8.42 1.42 8.32
CA LEU A 59 -9.81 1.78 8.07
C LEU A 59 -10.43 0.99 6.89
N ALA A 60 -9.64 0.70 5.85
CA ALA A 60 -10.08 -0.15 4.74
C ALA A 60 -10.41 -1.57 5.21
N PHE A 61 -9.59 -2.18 6.07
CA PHE A 61 -9.88 -3.48 6.67
C PHE A 61 -11.10 -3.44 7.60
N ALA A 62 -11.33 -2.33 8.29
CA ALA A 62 -12.52 -2.15 9.13
C ALA A 62 -13.82 -1.91 8.34
N PHE A 63 -13.76 -1.73 7.01
CA PHE A 63 -14.93 -1.42 6.18
C PHE A 63 -16.04 -2.47 6.29
N GLY A 64 -15.71 -3.74 6.58
CA GLY A 64 -16.71 -4.78 6.79
C GLY A 64 -17.76 -4.43 7.86
N SER A 65 -17.35 -3.83 8.98
CA SER A 65 -18.26 -3.35 10.03
C SER A 65 -19.12 -2.18 9.57
N PHE A 66 -18.54 -1.23 8.81
CA PHE A 66 -19.29 -0.13 8.21
C PHE A 66 -20.34 -0.64 7.23
N GLN A 67 -19.97 -1.59 6.35
CA GLN A 67 -20.87 -2.19 5.39
C GLN A 67 -22.04 -2.89 6.08
N SER A 68 -21.77 -3.68 7.12
CA SER A 68 -22.83 -4.36 7.88
C SER A 68 -23.83 -3.36 8.48
N PHE A 69 -23.32 -2.33 9.17
CA PHE A 69 -24.15 -1.26 9.73
C PHE A 69 -24.94 -0.49 8.66
N TYR A 70 -24.32 -0.19 7.53
CA TYR A 70 -25.00 0.51 6.43
C TYR A 70 -26.16 -0.29 5.85
N VAL A 71 -25.99 -1.60 5.70
CA VAL A 71 -27.03 -2.48 5.15
C VAL A 71 -28.16 -2.72 6.16
N LEU A 72 -27.82 -2.95 7.42
CA LEU A 72 -28.78 -3.40 8.42
C LEU A 72 -29.54 -2.24 9.09
N ASP A 73 -28.84 -1.14 9.38
CA ASP A 73 -29.36 -0.10 10.27
C ASP A 73 -29.47 1.27 9.59
N PHE A 74 -28.50 1.64 8.74
CA PHE A 74 -28.40 3.02 8.25
C PHE A 74 -29.13 3.28 6.92
N LEU A 75 -29.04 2.34 5.98
CA LEU A 75 -29.56 2.46 4.61
C LEU A 75 -30.24 1.16 4.15
N PRO A 76 -31.25 0.64 4.89
CA PRO A 76 -31.88 -0.65 4.59
C PRO A 76 -32.58 -0.70 3.22
N SER A 77 -32.95 0.45 2.66
CA SER A 77 -33.56 0.56 1.33
C SER A 77 -32.55 0.56 0.17
N THR A 78 -31.25 0.62 0.46
CA THR A 78 -30.19 0.63 -0.56
C THR A 78 -29.65 -0.78 -0.76
N SER A 79 -29.37 -1.18 -2.00
CA SER A 79 -28.85 -2.52 -2.26
C SER A 79 -27.46 -2.72 -1.64
N THR A 80 -27.18 -3.93 -1.16
CA THR A 80 -25.88 -4.31 -0.60
C THR A 80 -24.73 -4.05 -1.58
N SER A 81 -24.98 -4.27 -2.88
CA SER A 81 -24.00 -4.00 -3.94
C SER A 81 -23.74 -2.51 -4.13
N ALA A 82 -24.74 -1.63 -3.98
CA ALA A 82 -24.51 -0.20 -4.03
C ALA A 82 -23.66 0.25 -2.83
N ILE A 83 -23.95 -0.23 -1.62
CA ILE A 83 -23.20 0.12 -0.42
C ILE A 83 -21.72 -0.30 -0.54
N SER A 84 -21.45 -1.51 -1.05
CA SER A 84 -20.08 -2.03 -1.17
C SER A 84 -19.20 -1.23 -2.12
N TRP A 85 -19.76 -0.50 -3.10
CA TRP A 85 -18.99 0.41 -3.95
C TRP A 85 -18.22 1.47 -3.15
N THR A 86 -18.70 1.86 -1.97
CA THR A 86 -18.02 2.83 -1.10
C THR A 86 -16.62 2.35 -0.72
N GLY A 87 -16.51 1.15 -0.14
CA GLY A 87 -15.23 0.57 0.28
C GLY A 87 -14.35 0.16 -0.89
N THR A 88 -14.96 -0.31 -1.98
CA THR A 88 -14.25 -0.65 -3.22
C THR A 88 -13.58 0.59 -3.83
N ILE A 89 -14.31 1.70 -3.97
CA ILE A 89 -13.75 2.95 -4.51
C ILE A 89 -12.68 3.51 -3.57
N GLN A 90 -12.90 3.47 -2.26
CA GLN A 90 -11.91 3.88 -1.27
C GLN A 90 -10.58 3.12 -1.44
N SER A 91 -10.66 1.79 -1.53
CA SER A 91 -9.49 0.91 -1.66
C SER A 91 -8.83 1.05 -3.04
N TRP A 92 -9.64 1.19 -4.09
CA TRP A 92 -9.14 1.45 -5.45
C TRP A 92 -8.38 2.78 -5.52
N LEU A 93 -8.90 3.86 -4.93
CA LEU A 93 -8.22 5.16 -4.87
C LEU A 93 -6.95 5.12 -4.02
N LEU A 94 -6.92 4.34 -2.95
CA LEU A 94 -5.72 4.11 -2.14
C LEU A 94 -4.57 3.57 -3.01
N ILE A 95 -4.84 2.56 -3.84
CA ILE A 95 -3.84 1.95 -4.72
C ILE A 95 -3.53 2.85 -5.92
N MET A 96 -4.56 3.30 -6.64
CA MET A 96 -4.42 4.12 -7.84
C MET A 96 -3.79 5.48 -7.59
N GLY A 97 -4.02 6.06 -6.41
CA GLY A 97 -3.37 7.30 -6.00
C GLY A 97 -1.85 7.20 -6.01
N GLY A 98 -1.29 5.99 -5.92
CA GLY A 98 0.12 5.71 -6.10
C GLY A 98 0.71 6.16 -7.45
N LEU A 99 -0.10 6.13 -8.52
CA LEU A 99 0.31 6.59 -9.85
C LEU A 99 0.61 8.09 -9.87
N VAL A 100 -0.10 8.86 -9.04
CA VAL A 100 0.07 10.31 -8.89
C VAL A 100 1.10 10.61 -7.79
N SER A 101 0.97 9.99 -6.63
CA SER A 101 1.81 10.31 -5.46
C SER A 101 3.27 9.88 -5.63
N GLY A 102 3.56 8.82 -6.40
CA GLY A 102 4.93 8.40 -6.71
C GLY A 102 5.76 9.46 -7.44
N PRO A 103 5.34 9.94 -8.63
CA PRO A 103 6.02 11.03 -9.34
C PRO A 103 6.14 12.32 -8.52
N LEU A 104 5.09 12.73 -7.81
CA LEU A 104 5.15 13.91 -6.94
C LEU A 104 6.17 13.75 -5.81
N PHE A 105 6.29 12.54 -5.24
CA PHE A 105 7.29 12.24 -4.22
C PHE A 105 8.71 12.37 -4.78
N ASP A 106 8.94 11.87 -6.01
CA ASP A 106 10.24 11.98 -6.68
C ASP A 106 10.63 13.42 -7.02
N LEU A 107 9.65 14.29 -7.26
CA LEU A 107 9.85 15.74 -7.44
C LEU A 107 10.13 16.48 -6.13
N GLY A 108 10.07 15.80 -4.97
CA GLY A 108 10.35 16.39 -3.66
C GLY A 108 9.12 16.93 -2.93
N TYR A 109 7.90 16.72 -3.45
CA TYR A 109 6.66 17.19 -2.82
C TYR A 109 6.18 16.32 -1.64
N TYR A 110 7.06 15.58 -0.96
CA TYR A 110 6.66 14.60 0.07
C TYR A 110 5.92 15.24 1.26
N VAL A 111 6.34 16.43 1.71
CA VAL A 111 5.65 17.14 2.81
C VAL A 111 4.22 17.50 2.40
N HIS A 112 4.06 18.00 1.17
CA HIS A 112 2.75 18.37 0.62
C HIS A 112 1.83 17.15 0.49
N LEU A 113 2.38 16.02 0.02
CA LEU A 113 1.64 14.75 -0.09
C LEU A 113 1.14 14.27 1.28
N ILE A 114 2.00 14.31 2.30
CA ILE A 114 1.62 13.93 3.67
C ILE A 114 0.58 14.89 4.24
N SER A 115 0.80 16.20 4.15
CA SER A 115 -0.13 17.20 4.69
C SER A 115 -1.50 17.17 4.01
N ILE A 116 -1.54 17.18 2.67
CA ILE A 116 -2.80 17.18 1.91
C ILE A 116 -3.51 15.83 2.07
N GLY A 117 -2.76 14.72 2.00
CA GLY A 117 -3.29 13.38 2.19
C GLY A 117 -3.94 13.23 3.57
N SER A 118 -3.22 13.59 4.65
CA SER A 118 -3.74 13.54 6.01
C SER A 118 -4.97 14.44 6.20
N PHE A 119 -4.96 15.64 5.64
CA PHE A 119 -6.11 16.55 5.70
C PHE A 119 -7.34 15.95 5.00
N LEU A 120 -7.22 15.51 3.75
CA LEU A 120 -8.33 14.92 3.00
C LEU A 120 -8.89 13.68 3.68
N SER A 121 -8.00 12.83 4.20
CA SER A 121 -8.42 11.63 4.92
C SER A 121 -9.19 11.95 6.19
N VAL A 122 -8.71 12.86 7.04
CA VAL A 122 -9.43 13.25 8.27
C VAL A 122 -10.71 13.99 7.94
N PHE A 123 -10.67 14.91 6.98
CA PHE A 123 -11.83 15.68 6.53
C PHE A 123 -12.94 14.76 6.00
N GLY A 124 -12.61 13.79 5.15
CA GLY A 124 -13.57 12.82 4.62
C GLY A 124 -14.26 12.03 5.74
N ILE A 125 -13.52 11.56 6.74
CA ILE A 125 -14.09 10.82 7.88
C ILE A 125 -14.88 11.73 8.82
N MET A 126 -14.48 12.98 9.02
CA MET A 126 -15.25 13.95 9.80
C MET A 126 -16.56 14.32 9.09
N MET A 127 -16.54 14.51 7.78
CA MET A 127 -17.74 14.80 6.98
C MET A 127 -18.68 13.60 6.90
N LEU A 128 -18.16 12.36 6.96
CA LEU A 128 -18.97 11.15 7.09
C LEU A 128 -19.90 11.21 8.31
N SER A 129 -19.52 11.89 9.40
CA SER A 129 -20.38 12.05 10.58
C SER A 129 -21.69 12.78 10.33
N LEU A 130 -21.77 13.54 9.23
CA LEU A 130 -22.93 14.33 8.85
C LEU A 130 -23.77 13.65 7.75
N ALA A 131 -23.31 12.50 7.24
CA ALA A 131 -23.97 11.81 6.16
C ALA A 131 -25.31 11.22 6.63
N THR A 132 -26.35 11.40 5.85
CA THR A 132 -27.69 10.80 6.03
C THR A 132 -28.14 10.02 4.79
N LYS A 133 -27.44 10.19 3.67
CA LYS A 133 -27.77 9.57 2.37
C LYS A 133 -26.54 8.86 1.80
N TYR A 134 -26.79 7.80 1.02
CA TYR A 134 -25.74 7.00 0.38
C TYR A 134 -24.70 7.83 -0.37
N TYR A 135 -25.12 8.78 -1.22
CA TYR A 135 -24.17 9.59 -2.00
C TYR A 135 -23.21 10.43 -1.12
N GLN A 136 -23.64 10.83 0.09
CA GLN A 136 -22.82 11.58 1.02
C GLN A 136 -21.73 10.69 1.62
N ILE A 137 -22.08 9.45 1.96
CA ILE A 137 -21.12 8.43 2.41
C ILE A 137 -20.11 8.14 1.31
N LEU A 138 -20.57 7.93 0.07
CA LEU A 138 -19.71 7.67 -1.08
C LEU A 138 -18.72 8.82 -1.31
N LEU A 139 -19.19 10.05 -1.26
CA LEU A 139 -18.35 11.23 -1.49
C LEU A 139 -17.33 11.45 -0.36
N SER A 140 -17.74 11.27 0.89
CA SER A 140 -16.87 11.54 2.05
C SER A 140 -15.90 10.39 2.35
N GLN A 141 -16.40 9.16 2.49
CA GLN A 141 -15.62 7.98 2.85
C GLN A 141 -14.96 7.35 1.63
N GLY A 142 -15.73 7.16 0.54
CA GLY A 142 -15.24 6.53 -0.68
C GLY A 142 -14.21 7.41 -1.39
N ILE A 143 -14.63 8.61 -1.80
CA ILE A 143 -13.83 9.47 -2.67
C ILE A 143 -12.87 10.35 -1.87
N CYS A 144 -13.37 11.19 -0.97
CA CYS A 144 -12.53 12.17 -0.28
C CYS A 144 -11.45 11.51 0.60
N ALA A 145 -11.85 10.57 1.46
CA ALA A 145 -10.87 9.84 2.27
C ALA A 145 -9.98 8.92 1.43
N GLY A 146 -10.52 8.26 0.40
CA GLY A 146 -9.76 7.42 -0.53
C GLY A 146 -8.67 8.17 -1.31
N LEU A 147 -8.97 9.39 -1.78
CA LEU A 147 -7.96 10.27 -2.40
C LEU A 147 -6.85 10.62 -1.40
N GLY A 148 -7.21 10.95 -0.17
CA GLY A 148 -6.23 11.20 0.89
C GLY A 148 -5.34 9.97 1.16
N PHE A 149 -5.93 8.78 1.19
CA PHE A 149 -5.20 7.52 1.36
C PHE A 149 -4.19 7.27 0.24
N GLY A 150 -4.60 7.51 -1.02
CA GLY A 150 -3.73 7.34 -2.18
C GLY A 150 -2.54 8.30 -2.24
N LEU A 151 -2.70 9.52 -1.70
CA LEU A 151 -1.61 10.48 -1.56
C LEU A 151 -0.59 10.05 -0.49
N LEU A 152 -0.99 9.26 0.50
CA LEU A 152 -0.15 8.84 1.62
C LEU A 152 0.58 7.51 1.38
N TYR A 153 -0.06 6.59 0.66
CA TYR A 153 0.41 5.20 0.59
C TYR A 153 1.84 5.05 0.05
N ILE A 154 2.07 5.36 -1.23
CA ILE A 154 3.39 5.18 -1.87
C ILE A 154 4.50 6.04 -1.23
N PRO A 155 4.27 7.33 -0.92
CA PRO A 155 5.28 8.16 -0.25
C PRO A 155 5.77 7.57 1.07
N SER A 156 4.84 7.09 1.90
CA SER A 156 5.18 6.56 3.23
C SER A 156 6.07 5.30 3.15
N LEU A 157 5.81 4.40 2.18
CA LEU A 157 6.65 3.23 1.93
C LEU A 157 8.01 3.60 1.33
N THR A 158 8.02 4.61 0.44
CA THR A 158 9.24 5.04 -0.25
C THR A 158 10.25 5.68 0.71
N ILE A 159 9.78 6.39 1.73
CA ILE A 159 10.65 6.97 2.78
C ILE A 159 11.43 5.85 3.49
N VAL A 160 10.74 4.80 3.93
CA VAL A 160 11.37 3.68 4.64
C VAL A 160 12.33 2.92 3.73
N SER A 161 11.92 2.66 2.48
CA SER A 161 12.76 1.92 1.54
C SER A 161 14.02 2.68 1.12
N ARG A 162 14.00 4.02 1.12
CA ARG A 162 15.20 4.85 0.88
C ARG A 162 16.14 4.90 2.08
N THR A 163 15.60 4.93 3.30
CA THR A 163 16.40 5.05 4.52
C THR A 163 17.10 3.75 4.93
N PHE A 164 16.51 2.61 4.61
CA PHE A 164 17.08 1.30 4.89
C PHE A 164 17.46 0.59 3.59
N VAL A 165 18.74 0.25 3.41
CA VAL A 165 19.25 -0.58 2.33
C VAL A 165 19.45 -2.00 2.83
N ARG A 166 20.24 -2.22 3.91
CA ARG A 166 20.50 -3.57 4.43
C ARG A 166 19.27 -4.14 5.14
N LYS A 167 18.64 -3.38 6.04
CA LYS A 167 17.46 -3.84 6.82
C LYS A 167 16.12 -3.47 6.17
N ARG A 168 16.10 -3.25 4.85
CA ARG A 168 14.92 -2.75 4.12
C ARG A 168 13.68 -3.60 4.34
N ALA A 169 13.79 -4.92 4.14
CA ALA A 169 12.66 -5.83 4.25
C ALA A 169 12.06 -5.81 5.66
N LEU A 170 12.89 -5.93 6.70
CA LEU A 170 12.47 -5.85 8.10
C LEU A 170 11.80 -4.51 8.43
N ALA A 171 12.40 -3.39 8.00
CA ALA A 171 11.86 -2.05 8.26
C ALA A 171 10.49 -1.86 7.59
N LEU A 172 10.33 -2.34 6.35
CA LEU A 172 9.03 -2.32 5.66
C LEU A 172 8.03 -3.26 6.33
N GLY A 173 8.43 -4.45 6.78
CA GLY A 173 7.55 -5.38 7.49
C GLY A 173 7.00 -4.81 8.80
N ILE A 174 7.83 -4.12 9.58
CA ILE A 174 7.39 -3.42 10.80
C ILE A 174 6.45 -2.26 10.43
N ALA A 175 6.78 -1.48 9.40
CA ALA A 175 5.92 -0.38 8.97
C ALA A 175 4.55 -0.89 8.50
N THR A 176 4.51 -1.92 7.66
CA THR A 176 3.26 -2.47 7.12
C THR A 176 2.44 -3.20 8.17
N ALA A 177 3.04 -3.71 9.26
CA ALA A 177 2.29 -4.28 10.39
C ALA A 177 1.28 -3.30 11.02
N GLY A 178 1.43 -1.99 10.81
CA GLY A 178 0.44 -0.99 11.21
C GLY A 178 -0.95 -1.23 10.62
N ALA A 179 -1.04 -1.69 9.37
CA ALA A 179 -2.30 -1.90 8.66
C ALA A 179 -3.26 -2.88 9.36
N PRO A 180 -2.88 -4.15 9.63
CA PRO A 180 -3.76 -5.07 10.35
C PRO A 180 -4.03 -4.63 11.80
N ALA A 181 -3.06 -4.00 12.47
CA ALA A 181 -3.27 -3.42 13.81
C ALA A 181 -4.37 -2.34 13.79
N GLY A 182 -4.35 -1.46 12.80
CA GLY A 182 -5.39 -0.45 12.59
C GLY A 182 -6.74 -1.07 12.27
N GLY A 183 -6.76 -2.14 11.48
CA GLY A 183 -7.98 -2.89 11.16
C GLY A 183 -8.69 -3.41 12.41
N VAL A 184 -7.92 -4.03 13.33
CA VAL A 184 -8.44 -4.52 14.61
C VAL A 184 -8.98 -3.37 15.46
N ILE A 185 -8.19 -2.32 15.66
CA ILE A 185 -8.56 -1.21 16.54
C ILE A 185 -9.76 -0.45 15.99
N TYR A 186 -9.81 -0.12 14.70
CA TYR A 186 -10.94 0.60 14.12
C TYR A 186 -12.23 -0.24 14.08
N THR A 187 -12.13 -1.55 13.82
CA THR A 187 -13.28 -2.46 13.92
C THR A 187 -13.84 -2.46 15.34
N LEU A 188 -12.98 -2.63 16.36
CA LEU A 188 -13.38 -2.61 17.77
C LEU A 188 -13.96 -1.27 18.21
N MET A 189 -13.33 -0.17 17.81
CA MET A 189 -13.84 1.19 18.06
C MET A 189 -15.24 1.34 17.48
N PHE A 190 -15.45 0.91 16.23
CA PHE A 190 -16.75 1.02 15.58
C PHE A 190 -17.81 0.19 16.32
N GLU A 191 -17.58 -1.10 16.53
CA GLU A 191 -18.55 -2.01 17.16
C GLU A 191 -18.87 -1.63 18.62
N GLN A 192 -17.90 -1.14 19.39
CA GLN A 192 -18.12 -0.81 20.80
C GLN A 192 -18.67 0.60 21.04
N LEU A 193 -18.30 1.58 20.19
CA LEU A 193 -18.76 2.95 20.34
C LEU A 193 -20.12 3.17 19.68
N LEU A 194 -20.43 2.46 18.59
CA LEU A 194 -21.67 2.64 17.85
C LEU A 194 -22.93 2.51 18.73
N PRO A 195 -23.10 1.50 19.61
CA PRO A 195 -24.28 1.40 20.47
C PRO A 195 -24.33 2.46 21.58
N ARG A 196 -23.20 3.07 21.94
CA ARG A 196 -23.07 3.99 23.09
C ARG A 196 -23.15 5.46 22.68
N ALA A 197 -22.52 5.82 21.57
CA ALA A 197 -22.36 7.20 21.10
C ALA A 197 -23.14 7.49 19.82
N GLY A 198 -23.64 6.45 19.13
CA GLY A 198 -24.27 6.58 17.82
C GLY A 198 -23.26 6.80 16.69
N PHE A 199 -23.72 6.66 15.45
CA PHE A 199 -22.86 6.67 14.26
C PHE A 199 -22.00 7.94 14.14
N ALA A 200 -22.61 9.12 14.25
CA ALA A 200 -21.93 10.39 14.04
C ALA A 200 -20.75 10.60 15.01
N TRP A 201 -20.92 10.29 16.30
CA TRP A 201 -19.83 10.42 17.27
C TRP A 201 -18.80 9.32 17.14
N THR A 202 -19.20 8.08 16.84
CA THR A 202 -18.27 6.98 16.57
C THR A 202 -17.28 7.34 15.47
N VAL A 203 -17.76 7.82 14.31
CA VAL A 203 -16.87 8.18 13.20
C VAL A 203 -16.04 9.45 13.48
N ARG A 204 -16.53 10.39 14.30
CA ARG A 204 -15.72 11.52 14.78
C ARG A 204 -14.58 11.07 15.68
N ILE A 205 -14.83 10.15 16.61
CA ILE A 205 -13.80 9.59 17.49
C ILE A 205 -12.73 8.88 16.65
N ILE A 206 -13.13 8.08 15.65
CA ILE A 206 -12.21 7.49 14.66
C ILE A 206 -11.40 8.60 13.95
N GLY A 207 -12.06 9.66 13.49
CA GLY A 207 -11.41 10.81 12.85
C GLY A 207 -10.40 11.52 13.76
N PHE A 208 -10.68 11.66 15.06
CA PHE A 208 -9.75 12.27 16.02
C PHE A 208 -8.53 11.39 16.30
N VAL A 209 -8.72 10.07 16.43
CA VAL A 209 -7.59 9.12 16.55
C VAL A 209 -6.71 9.20 15.31
N MET A 210 -7.34 9.19 14.14
CA MET A 210 -6.67 9.29 12.85
C MET A 210 -5.88 10.60 12.71
N LEU A 211 -6.47 11.73 13.14
CA LEU A 211 -5.80 13.03 13.21
C LEU A 211 -4.58 13.00 14.14
N GLY A 212 -4.72 12.45 15.35
CA GLY A 212 -3.61 12.35 16.31
C GLY A 212 -2.44 11.53 15.77
N LEU A 213 -2.74 10.39 15.14
CA LEU A 213 -1.73 9.52 14.52
C LEU A 213 -1.06 10.19 13.31
N PHE A 214 -1.80 10.94 12.49
CA PHE A 214 -1.20 11.69 11.39
C PHE A 214 -0.35 12.88 11.85
N ILE A 215 -0.75 13.59 12.90
CA ILE A 215 0.08 14.64 13.50
C ILE A 215 1.37 14.02 14.03
N ALA A 216 1.28 12.92 14.77
CA ALA A 216 2.45 12.20 15.27
C ALA A 216 3.38 11.76 14.12
N ALA A 217 2.82 11.18 13.05
CA ALA A 217 3.57 10.79 11.86
C ALA A 217 4.26 12.00 11.19
N GLY A 218 3.53 13.10 10.98
CA GLY A 218 4.07 14.33 10.39
C GLY A 218 5.23 14.90 11.21
N VAL A 219 5.09 14.92 12.54
CA VAL A 219 6.15 15.35 13.47
C VAL A 219 7.38 14.44 13.37
N MET A 220 7.21 13.12 13.40
CA MET A 220 8.31 12.15 13.25
C MET A 220 9.07 12.29 11.92
N VAL A 221 8.35 12.56 10.82
CA VAL A 221 8.95 12.82 9.51
C VAL A 221 9.70 14.16 9.50
N SER A 222 9.14 15.20 10.12
CA SER A 222 9.78 16.53 10.17
C SER A 222 11.13 16.50 10.90
N PHE A 223 11.26 15.72 11.97
CA PHE A 223 12.54 15.49 12.66
C PHE A 223 13.58 14.74 11.82
N THR A 224 13.16 14.20 10.68
CA THR A 224 14.00 13.40 9.79
C THR A 224 14.14 14.01 8.39
N ALA A 225 13.61 15.21 8.16
CA ALA A 225 13.57 15.87 6.85
C ALA A 225 14.95 16.11 6.20
N ASP A 226 16.04 16.12 6.98
CA ASP A 226 17.41 16.26 6.46
C ASP A 226 17.85 15.09 5.55
N THR A 227 17.29 13.88 5.71
CA THR A 227 17.59 12.75 4.80
C THR A 227 16.74 12.72 3.54
N ALA A 228 15.69 13.56 3.48
CA ALA A 228 14.78 13.68 2.34
C ALA A 228 15.08 14.91 1.46
N LYS A 229 16.17 15.64 1.70
CA LYS A 229 16.73 16.48 0.64
C LYS A 229 17.14 15.52 -0.48
N PRO A 230 16.52 15.58 -1.67
CA PRO A 230 17.11 14.89 -2.79
C PRO A 230 18.51 15.47 -2.89
N SER A 231 19.54 14.63 -2.91
CA SER A 231 20.85 15.04 -3.36
C SER A 231 20.68 15.53 -4.80
N GLN A 232 20.34 16.81 -4.95
CA GLN A 232 20.26 17.53 -6.22
C GLN A 232 21.59 17.44 -6.98
N ALA A 233 22.66 17.02 -6.30
CA ALA A 233 23.98 16.81 -6.86
C ALA A 233 24.15 15.53 -7.72
N ARG A 234 23.17 14.61 -7.85
CA ARG A 234 23.45 13.33 -8.56
C ARG A 234 22.29 12.65 -9.27
N ARG A 235 21.43 13.40 -9.96
CA ARG A 235 20.72 12.84 -11.12
C ARG A 235 21.15 13.63 -12.36
N PRO A 236 21.78 12.99 -13.38
CA PRO A 236 21.71 13.58 -14.72
C PRO A 236 20.23 13.79 -15.02
N ALA A 237 19.87 14.79 -15.81
CA ALA A 237 18.50 15.06 -16.20
C ALA A 237 17.88 13.79 -16.84
N VAL A 238 17.32 12.90 -16.00
CA VAL A 238 16.55 11.76 -16.45
C VAL A 238 15.31 12.42 -17.01
N GLY A 239 15.19 12.38 -18.33
CA GLY A 239 14.09 12.99 -19.06
C GLY A 239 12.77 12.68 -18.39
N LYS A 240 11.83 13.65 -18.44
CA LYS A 240 10.47 13.59 -17.87
C LYS A 240 10.04 12.13 -17.69
N ARG A 241 9.99 11.65 -16.44
CA ARG A 241 9.55 10.29 -16.13
C ARG A 241 8.20 10.11 -16.82
N GLN A 242 8.15 9.32 -17.89
CA GLN A 242 6.93 9.18 -18.67
C GLN A 242 5.97 8.38 -17.77
N LEU A 243 4.77 8.93 -17.53
CA LEU A 243 3.70 8.21 -16.81
C LEU A 243 3.40 6.87 -17.51
N PHE A 244 3.69 6.79 -18.81
CA PHE A 244 3.62 5.59 -19.62
C PHE A 244 5.02 5.23 -20.12
N ASP A 245 5.65 4.26 -19.46
CA ASP A 245 6.84 3.61 -20.00
C ASP A 245 6.41 2.48 -20.93
N THR A 246 6.44 2.76 -22.23
CA THR A 246 6.08 1.77 -23.27
C THR A 246 7.07 0.60 -23.33
N ALA A 247 8.27 0.72 -22.76
CA ALA A 247 9.22 -0.37 -22.65
C ALA A 247 8.77 -1.39 -21.57
N ALA A 248 8.19 -0.92 -20.46
CA ALA A 248 7.64 -1.80 -19.42
C ALA A 248 6.49 -2.68 -19.94
N LEU A 249 5.70 -2.18 -20.91
CA LEU A 249 4.64 -2.95 -21.56
C LEU A 249 5.17 -4.09 -22.45
N LYS A 250 6.45 -4.11 -22.78
CA LYS A 250 7.09 -5.19 -23.56
C LYS A 250 7.83 -6.19 -22.67
N ASP A 251 7.90 -5.94 -21.37
CA ASP A 251 8.66 -6.76 -20.43
C ASP A 251 7.80 -7.93 -19.90
N LEU A 252 8.26 -9.16 -20.13
CA LEU A 252 7.51 -10.37 -19.77
C LEU A 252 7.42 -10.58 -18.24
N PRO A 253 8.49 -10.39 -17.44
CA PRO A 253 8.42 -10.35 -15.98
C PRO A 253 7.39 -9.35 -15.42
N PHE A 254 7.25 -8.19 -16.06
CA PHE A 254 6.25 -7.20 -15.65
C PHE A 254 4.82 -7.74 -15.82
N TRP A 255 4.51 -8.33 -16.97
CA TRP A 255 3.18 -8.92 -17.22
C TRP A 255 2.90 -10.12 -16.33
N SER A 256 3.88 -11.00 -16.09
CA SER A 256 3.69 -12.16 -15.22
C SER A 256 3.43 -11.75 -13.78
N TYR A 257 4.19 -10.78 -13.24
CA TYR A 257 3.96 -10.22 -11.91
C TYR A 257 2.62 -9.49 -11.80
N THR A 258 2.25 -8.71 -12.82
CA THR A 258 0.97 -7.98 -12.85
C THR A 258 -0.22 -8.93 -12.88
N LEU A 259 -0.17 -9.96 -13.73
CA LEU A 259 -1.22 -10.96 -13.85
C LEU A 259 -1.35 -11.79 -12.56
N ALA A 260 -0.23 -12.16 -11.95
CA ALA A 260 -0.23 -12.87 -10.68
C ALA A 260 -0.84 -12.01 -9.54
N ASN A 261 -0.48 -10.73 -9.45
CA ASN A 261 -1.12 -9.80 -8.51
C ASN A 261 -2.62 -9.67 -8.79
N PHE A 262 -3.04 -9.56 -10.05
CA PHE A 262 -4.46 -9.46 -10.40
C PHE A 262 -5.28 -10.63 -9.83
N PHE A 263 -4.83 -11.86 -10.03
CA PHE A 263 -5.50 -13.05 -9.47
C PHE A 263 -5.44 -13.12 -7.95
N LEU A 264 -4.33 -12.69 -7.36
CA LEU A 264 -4.14 -12.69 -5.91
C LEU A 264 -5.09 -11.68 -5.23
N TYR A 265 -5.18 -10.45 -5.76
CA TYR A 265 -6.10 -9.42 -5.25
C TYR A 265 -7.58 -9.77 -5.46
N LEU A 266 -7.92 -10.59 -6.46
CA LEU A 266 -9.28 -11.10 -6.65
C LEU A 266 -9.78 -11.91 -5.43
N GLY A 267 -8.87 -12.64 -4.77
CA GLY A 267 -9.17 -13.48 -3.60
C GLY A 267 -8.75 -12.88 -2.26
N TYR A 268 -7.90 -11.85 -2.24
CA TYR A 268 -7.18 -11.37 -1.05
C TYR A 268 -8.10 -10.94 0.11
N MET A 269 -9.15 -10.15 -0.17
CA MET A 269 -10.03 -9.63 0.90
C MET A 269 -11.15 -10.58 1.30
N SER A 270 -11.48 -11.56 0.45
CA SER A 270 -12.69 -12.38 0.62
C SER A 270 -12.72 -13.12 1.95
N PRO A 271 -11.65 -13.82 2.38
CA PRO A 271 -11.63 -14.47 3.69
C PRO A 271 -11.89 -13.54 4.86
N PHE A 272 -11.25 -12.36 4.89
CA PHE A 272 -11.43 -11.40 5.98
C PHE A 272 -12.87 -10.91 6.11
N TYR A 273 -13.57 -10.70 4.98
CA TYR A 273 -14.97 -10.29 5.00
C TYR A 273 -15.92 -11.40 5.42
N TYR A 274 -15.66 -12.65 5.01
CA TYR A 274 -16.58 -13.77 5.26
C TYR A 274 -16.32 -14.53 6.55
N ILE A 275 -15.17 -14.35 7.21
CA ILE A 275 -14.85 -15.03 8.49
C ILE A 275 -15.95 -14.85 9.54
N PRO A 276 -16.39 -13.61 9.87
CA PRO A 276 -17.42 -13.42 10.90
C PRO A 276 -18.76 -14.07 10.52
N ILE A 277 -19.19 -13.87 9.27
CA ILE A 277 -20.48 -14.38 8.79
C ILE A 277 -20.51 -15.90 8.77
N TYR A 278 -19.40 -16.56 8.41
CA TYR A 278 -19.31 -18.02 8.40
C TYR A 278 -19.35 -18.58 9.83
N ALA A 279 -18.64 -17.94 10.77
CA ALA A 279 -18.66 -18.32 12.17
C ALA A 279 -20.07 -18.26 12.79
N GLU A 280 -20.85 -17.24 12.44
CA GLU A 280 -22.22 -17.09 12.95
C GLU A 280 -23.22 -18.02 12.27
N THR A 281 -23.19 -18.09 10.93
CA THR A 281 -24.26 -18.78 10.17
C THR A 281 -24.04 -20.28 10.01
N LYS A 282 -22.78 -20.74 9.89
CA LYS A 282 -22.45 -22.16 9.66
C LYS A 282 -21.97 -22.87 10.91
N LEU A 283 -21.22 -22.17 11.77
CA LEU A 283 -20.71 -22.73 13.02
C LEU A 283 -21.61 -22.40 14.23
N HIS A 284 -22.67 -21.60 14.02
CA HIS A 284 -23.64 -21.21 15.06
C HIS A 284 -22.99 -20.58 16.30
N THR A 285 -21.91 -19.82 16.10
CA THR A 285 -21.20 -19.12 17.17
C THR A 285 -21.83 -17.76 17.46
N SER A 286 -21.48 -17.15 18.60
CA SER A 286 -21.89 -15.77 18.89
C SER A 286 -21.18 -14.78 17.96
N ARG A 287 -21.82 -13.64 17.68
CA ARG A 287 -21.21 -12.50 16.96
C ARG A 287 -19.87 -12.07 17.55
N SER A 288 -19.77 -12.07 18.89
CA SER A 288 -18.52 -11.78 19.58
C SER A 288 -17.41 -12.77 19.21
N MET A 289 -17.71 -14.06 19.10
CA MET A 289 -16.75 -15.07 18.72
C MET A 289 -16.31 -14.90 17.25
N GLY A 290 -17.24 -14.65 16.32
CA GLY A 290 -16.91 -14.37 14.92
C GLY A 290 -15.95 -13.19 14.77
N LEU A 291 -16.17 -12.11 15.54
CA LEU A 291 -15.27 -10.97 15.61
C LEU A 291 -13.89 -11.34 16.21
N TYR A 292 -13.85 -12.14 17.27
CA TYR A 292 -12.57 -12.62 17.83
C TYR A 292 -11.77 -13.43 16.82
N ILE A 293 -12.41 -14.27 16.00
CA ILE A 293 -11.71 -15.06 14.97
C ILE A 293 -11.11 -14.16 13.89
N LEU A 294 -11.83 -13.11 13.47
CA LEU A 294 -11.30 -12.09 12.57
C LEU A 294 -10.11 -11.37 13.19
N ILE A 295 -10.21 -10.97 14.46
CA ILE A 295 -9.12 -10.32 15.20
C ILE A 295 -7.90 -11.25 15.29
N ILE A 296 -8.09 -12.55 15.53
CA ILE A 296 -7.02 -13.55 15.53
C ILE A 296 -6.31 -13.58 14.16
N SER A 297 -7.07 -13.55 13.06
CA SER A 297 -6.50 -13.53 11.71
C SER A 297 -5.66 -12.26 11.44
N GLN A 298 -6.16 -11.09 11.83
CA GLN A 298 -5.42 -9.84 11.69
C GLN A 298 -4.18 -9.81 12.59
N ALA A 299 -4.29 -10.29 13.84
CA ALA A 299 -3.19 -10.38 14.78
C ALA A 299 -2.09 -11.34 14.30
N SER A 300 -2.48 -12.48 13.73
CA SER A 300 -1.54 -13.44 13.17
C SER A 300 -0.88 -12.91 11.89
N SER A 301 -1.56 -12.05 11.12
CA SER A 301 -0.97 -11.34 9.98
C SER A 301 0.17 -10.40 10.36
N ILE A 302 0.11 -9.75 11.53
CA ILE A 302 1.24 -8.94 12.05
C ILE A 302 2.49 -9.83 12.19
N ILE A 303 2.34 -11.02 12.76
CA ILE A 303 3.43 -11.98 12.93
C ILE A 303 3.91 -12.47 11.57
N GLY A 304 2.97 -12.84 10.69
CA GLY A 304 3.24 -13.25 9.31
C GLY A 304 4.12 -12.25 8.59
N ARG A 305 3.75 -10.96 8.60
CA ARG A 305 4.50 -9.88 7.94
C ARG A 305 5.93 -9.74 8.44
N VAL A 306 6.15 -9.83 9.76
CA VAL A 306 7.51 -9.74 10.31
C VAL A 306 8.34 -10.98 9.91
N VAL A 307 7.74 -12.17 9.93
CA VAL A 307 8.43 -13.41 9.56
C VAL A 307 8.73 -13.44 8.06
N THR A 308 7.75 -13.19 7.19
CA THR A 308 7.93 -13.22 5.74
C THR A 308 8.93 -12.19 5.27
N THR A 309 8.94 -10.99 5.87
CA THR A 309 9.92 -9.95 5.56
C THR A 309 11.32 -10.27 6.10
N ALA A 310 11.43 -10.97 7.24
CA ALA A 310 12.71 -11.50 7.71
C ALA A 310 13.24 -12.60 6.78
N VAL A 311 12.39 -13.50 6.29
CA VAL A 311 12.77 -14.52 5.30
C VAL A 311 13.16 -13.86 3.96
N ALA A 312 12.42 -12.84 3.52
CA ALA A 312 12.73 -12.07 2.32
C ALA A 312 14.11 -11.40 2.36
N HIS A 313 14.61 -11.08 3.56
CA HIS A 313 15.96 -10.53 3.73
C HIS A 313 17.05 -11.50 3.27
N TYR A 314 16.85 -12.81 3.44
CA TYR A 314 17.86 -13.84 3.10
C TYR A 314 17.64 -14.46 1.72
N PHE A 315 16.38 -14.67 1.32
CA PHE A 315 16.01 -15.40 0.10
C PHE A 315 15.51 -14.52 -1.04
N GLY A 316 15.47 -13.19 -0.84
CA GLY A 316 14.85 -12.23 -1.76
C GLY A 316 13.33 -12.17 -1.61
N ALA A 317 12.71 -11.07 -2.04
CA ALA A 317 11.28 -10.82 -1.82
C ALA A 317 10.34 -11.73 -2.61
N MET A 318 10.75 -12.19 -3.80
CA MET A 318 9.90 -13.00 -4.68
C MET A 318 9.63 -14.41 -4.12
N VAL A 319 10.59 -15.03 -3.43
CA VAL A 319 10.43 -16.40 -2.94
C VAL A 319 9.35 -16.49 -1.84
N PRO A 320 9.40 -15.69 -0.76
CA PRO A 320 8.33 -15.66 0.23
C PRO A 320 6.98 -15.29 -0.39
N TRP A 321 6.96 -14.32 -1.32
CA TRP A 321 5.73 -13.88 -1.98
C TRP A 321 5.02 -15.05 -2.70
N ILE A 322 5.74 -15.82 -3.52
CA ILE A 322 5.20 -16.98 -4.22
C ILE A 322 4.74 -18.05 -3.22
N ILE A 323 5.55 -18.36 -2.21
CA ILE A 323 5.23 -19.38 -1.20
C ILE A 323 3.94 -19.01 -0.45
N THR A 324 3.84 -17.76 0.03
CA THR A 324 2.63 -17.28 0.73
C THR A 324 1.42 -17.22 -0.21
N GLY A 325 1.61 -16.84 -1.48
CA GLY A 325 0.55 -16.83 -2.48
C GLY A 325 -0.04 -18.22 -2.71
N ILE A 326 0.81 -19.23 -2.95
CA ILE A 326 0.36 -20.61 -3.13
C ILE A 326 -0.24 -21.16 -1.84
N ALA A 327 0.43 -20.95 -0.69
CA ALA A 327 -0.02 -21.48 0.59
C ALA A 327 -1.38 -20.90 1.01
N SER A 328 -1.60 -19.60 0.80
CA SER A 328 -2.91 -18.96 1.05
C SER A 328 -4.01 -19.50 0.15
N GLY A 329 -3.71 -19.76 -1.13
CA GLY A 329 -4.65 -20.39 -2.06
C GLY A 329 -5.05 -21.80 -1.64
N VAL A 330 -4.08 -22.65 -1.26
CA VAL A 330 -4.36 -24.00 -0.73
C VAL A 330 -5.18 -23.92 0.55
N LEU A 331 -4.87 -22.97 1.44
CA LEU A 331 -5.59 -22.80 2.68
C LEU A 331 -7.05 -22.38 2.45
N CYS A 332 -7.32 -21.52 1.45
CA CYS A 332 -8.67 -21.19 1.03
C CYS A 332 -9.46 -22.43 0.58
N MET A 333 -8.84 -23.38 -0.13
CA MET A 333 -9.50 -24.65 -0.46
C MET A 333 -9.75 -25.50 0.80
N ALA A 334 -8.82 -25.47 1.75
CA ALA A 334 -8.96 -26.16 3.03
C ALA A 334 -10.08 -25.59 3.92
N TRP A 335 -10.54 -24.34 3.69
CA TRP A 335 -11.71 -23.76 4.37
C TRP A 335 -12.90 -24.71 4.35
N ILE A 336 -13.16 -25.39 3.23
CA ILE A 336 -14.31 -26.29 3.05
C ILE A 336 -14.38 -27.34 4.17
N SER A 337 -13.23 -27.76 4.71
CA SER A 337 -13.11 -28.74 5.79
C SER A 337 -13.24 -28.18 7.22
N ALA A 338 -13.31 -26.85 7.36
CA ALA A 338 -13.36 -26.13 8.63
C ALA A 338 -14.78 -26.09 9.23
N THR A 339 -15.33 -27.28 9.48
CA THR A 339 -16.69 -27.47 10.02
C THR A 339 -16.78 -27.37 11.54
N THR A 340 -15.65 -27.20 12.24
CA THR A 340 -15.59 -27.05 13.70
C THR A 340 -14.92 -25.74 14.09
N LEU A 341 -15.29 -25.20 15.25
CA LEU A 341 -14.74 -23.94 15.77
C LEU A 341 -13.21 -23.95 15.84
N ALA A 342 -12.62 -25.01 16.37
CA ALA A 342 -11.16 -25.12 16.51
C ALA A 342 -10.44 -25.11 15.15
N ARG A 343 -10.96 -25.86 14.16
CA ARG A 343 -10.39 -25.88 12.80
C ARG A 343 -10.52 -24.52 12.13
N PHE A 344 -11.62 -23.81 12.39
CA PHE A 344 -11.86 -22.50 11.82
C PHE A 344 -10.98 -21.41 12.43
N ILE A 345 -10.74 -21.45 13.75
CA ILE A 345 -9.76 -20.58 14.43
C ILE A 345 -8.35 -20.82 13.86
N LEU A 346 -7.95 -22.08 13.71
CA LEU A 346 -6.65 -22.43 13.12
C LEU A 346 -6.54 -21.93 11.68
N PHE A 347 -7.56 -22.16 10.85
CA PHE A 347 -7.64 -21.64 9.49
C PHE A 347 -7.42 -20.12 9.48
N ALA A 348 -8.17 -19.37 10.30
CA ALA A 348 -8.08 -17.92 10.36
C ALA A 348 -6.68 -17.44 10.79
N ALA A 349 -6.07 -18.10 11.77
CA ALA A 349 -4.73 -17.80 12.23
C ALA A 349 -3.67 -18.07 11.15
N PHE A 350 -3.71 -19.23 10.49
CA PHE A 350 -2.77 -19.58 9.41
C PHE A 350 -2.96 -18.68 8.19
N TYR A 351 -4.20 -18.33 7.86
CA TYR A 351 -4.49 -17.46 6.72
C TYR A 351 -3.88 -16.07 6.92
N GLY A 352 -4.01 -15.51 8.13
CA GLY A 352 -3.34 -14.25 8.47
C GLY A 352 -1.82 -14.35 8.34
N ILE A 353 -1.19 -15.40 8.86
CA ILE A 353 0.28 -15.59 8.80
C ILE A 353 0.78 -15.71 7.36
N LEU A 354 0.06 -16.46 6.54
CA LEU A 354 0.44 -16.79 5.16
C LEU A 354 -0.09 -15.77 4.15
N LEU A 355 -0.59 -14.62 4.61
CA LEU A 355 -1.13 -13.60 3.75
C LEU A 355 -0.02 -13.04 2.83
N PRO A 356 -0.15 -13.18 1.50
CA PRO A 356 0.83 -12.66 0.56
C PRO A 356 0.77 -11.13 0.52
N GLU A 357 1.92 -10.49 0.74
CA GLU A 357 2.07 -9.03 0.68
C GLU A 357 3.14 -8.67 -0.36
N PRO A 358 2.84 -7.76 -1.30
CA PRO A 358 3.72 -7.39 -2.40
C PRO A 358 4.99 -6.64 -1.98
#